data_AF-A0AA38HJA6-F1
#
_entry.id   AF-A0AA38HJA6-F1
#
_cell.length_a   1.000
_cell.length_b   1.000
_cell.length_c   1.000
_cell.angle_alpha   90.00
_cell.angle_beta   90.00
_cell.angle_gamma   90.00
#
_symmetry.space_group_name_H-M   'P 1'
#
loop_
_entity.id
_entity.type
_entity.pdbx_description
1 polymer ?
#
loop_
_entity_poly.entity_id
_entity_poly.type
_entity_poly.pdbx_seq_one_letter_code
_entity_poly.pdbx_strand_id
1 'polypeptide(L)'
;MLSKGIDEPEHPFVAIIGGAKVSDKIGVIDNLLKKADKIIIGGGMAYTFFKAQGHAIGKSLVEEDKIELAKEYLEKSNGKIILPVDSACAPEFKDVKAIFEGEDLPDNLMGLDIGPKSIELFQETLKGAKTVA
;
A
#
# COMPACT_ATOMS: atom_id res chain seq x y z
N MET A 1 -7.90 12.06 -20.10
CA MET A 1 -8.13 12.38 -18.67
C MET A 1 -7.00 11.87 -17.79
N LEU A 2 -6.50 10.64 -17.99
CA LEU A 2 -5.40 10.06 -17.16
C LEU A 2 -4.06 10.82 -17.19
N SER A 3 -3.60 11.30 -18.35
CA SER A 3 -2.33 12.04 -18.44
C SER A 3 -2.41 13.44 -17.84
N LYS A 4 -3.43 14.23 -18.21
CA LYS A 4 -3.57 15.62 -17.75
C LYS A 4 -3.59 15.80 -16.23
N GLY A 5 -4.28 14.91 -15.50
CA GLY A 5 -4.35 15.01 -14.03
C GLY A 5 -3.05 14.65 -13.31
N ILE A 6 -2.15 13.90 -13.94
CA ILE A 6 -0.87 13.46 -13.34
C ILE A 6 0.29 14.33 -13.85
N ASP A 7 0.18 14.96 -15.02
CA ASP A 7 1.22 15.82 -15.57
C ASP A 7 1.30 17.17 -14.86
N GLU A 8 0.14 17.77 -14.55
CA GLU A 8 0.02 19.02 -13.77
C GLU A 8 -1.13 18.88 -12.74
N PRO A 9 -0.93 18.12 -11.65
CA PRO A 9 -1.96 17.91 -10.65
C PRO A 9 -2.23 19.18 -9.82
N GLU A 10 -3.49 19.37 -9.42
CA GLU A 10 -3.80 20.31 -8.35
C GLU A 10 -3.42 19.70 -6.99
N HIS A 11 -2.76 20.49 -6.15
CA HIS A 11 -2.30 20.05 -4.84
C HIS A 11 -3.26 20.45 -3.71
N PRO A 12 -3.48 19.61 -2.66
CA PRO A 12 -2.75 18.35 -2.42
C PRO A 12 -3.15 17.21 -3.38
N PHE A 13 -2.14 16.55 -3.96
CA PHE A 13 -2.28 15.39 -4.83
C PHE A 13 -1.99 14.11 -4.05
N VAL A 14 -3.01 13.26 -3.91
CA VAL A 14 -2.89 11.94 -3.28
C VAL A 14 -3.05 10.87 -4.35
N ALA A 15 -2.07 9.98 -4.46
CA ALA A 15 -2.18 8.82 -5.34
C ALA A 15 -2.54 7.56 -4.53
N ILE A 16 -3.35 6.67 -5.10
CA ILE A 16 -3.70 5.38 -4.48
C ILE A 16 -3.28 4.26 -5.43
N ILE A 17 -2.33 3.43 -4.97
CA ILE A 17 -1.80 2.31 -5.76
C ILE A 17 -2.12 1.01 -5.05
N GLY A 18 -2.81 0.11 -5.75
CA GLY A 18 -3.04 -1.25 -5.30
C GLY A 18 -2.56 -2.28 -6.30
N GLY A 19 -2.88 -3.54 -6.00
CA GLY A 19 -2.55 -4.68 -6.83
C GLY A 19 -1.83 -5.76 -6.04
N ALA A 20 -1.53 -6.87 -6.71
CA ALA A 20 -0.91 -8.03 -6.08
C ALA A 20 0.62 -7.90 -5.95
N LYS A 21 1.27 -7.21 -6.88
CA LYS A 21 2.73 -7.20 -7.03
C LYS A 21 3.29 -5.79 -7.17
N VAL A 22 4.43 -5.56 -6.52
CA VAL A 22 5.25 -4.34 -6.62
C VAL A 22 5.85 -4.24 -8.01
N SER A 23 6.30 -5.36 -8.59
CA SER A 23 6.93 -5.39 -9.92
C SER A 23 6.08 -4.75 -11.02
N ASP A 24 4.76 -4.92 -10.96
CA ASP A 24 3.80 -4.34 -11.91
C ASP A 24 3.59 -2.82 -11.73
N LYS A 25 4.16 -2.21 -10.69
CA LYS A 25 3.91 -0.82 -10.28
C LYS A 25 5.17 0.04 -10.14
N ILE A 26 6.36 -0.51 -10.40
CA ILE A 26 7.66 0.18 -10.29
C ILE A 26 7.65 1.56 -10.97
N GLY A 27 7.38 1.60 -12.29
CA GLY A 27 7.42 2.86 -13.04
C GLY A 27 6.36 3.88 -12.59
N VAL A 28 5.23 3.39 -12.05
CA VAL A 28 4.16 4.25 -11.51
C VAL A 28 4.61 4.86 -10.18
N ILE A 29 5.17 4.06 -9.28
CA ILE A 29 5.71 4.53 -7.99
C ILE A 29 6.83 5.56 -8.23
N ASP A 30 7.79 5.28 -9.13
CA ASP A 30 8.88 6.20 -9.47
C ASP A 30 8.39 7.57 -9.95
N ASN A 31 7.34 7.58 -10.76
CA ASN A 31 6.73 8.81 -11.23
C ASN A 31 5.98 9.55 -10.12
N LEU A 32 5.21 8.82 -9.30
CA LEU A 32 4.39 9.42 -8.24
C LEU A 32 5.23 9.96 -7.08
N LEU A 33 6.36 9.33 -6.74
CA LEU A 33 7.28 9.86 -5.71
C LEU A 33 7.74 11.31 -6.01
N LYS A 34 7.84 11.64 -7.30
CA LYS A 34 8.23 12.98 -7.77
C LYS A 34 7.10 13.99 -7.75
N LYS A 35 5.84 13.55 -7.86
CA LYS A 35 4.69 14.41 -8.14
C LYS A 35 3.64 14.45 -7.03
N ALA A 36 3.38 13.33 -6.37
CA ALA A 36 2.37 13.24 -5.33
C ALA A 36 2.87 13.80 -4.00
N ASP A 37 1.95 14.37 -3.24
CA ASP A 37 2.18 14.77 -1.84
C ASP A 37 2.08 13.57 -0.91
N LYS A 38 1.17 12.63 -1.21
CA LYS A 38 1.02 11.36 -0.50
C LYS A 38 0.72 10.22 -1.46
N ILE A 39 1.20 9.03 -1.14
CA ILE A 39 1.00 7.81 -1.93
C ILE A 39 0.47 6.74 -1.00
N ILE A 40 -0.81 6.41 -1.13
CA ILE A 40 -1.43 5.30 -0.43
C ILE A 40 -1.10 4.01 -1.18
N ILE A 41 -0.57 3.01 -0.48
CA ILE A 41 -0.35 1.67 -1.04
C ILE A 41 -1.24 0.67 -0.32
N GLY A 42 -1.96 -0.16 -1.08
CA GLY A 42 -2.82 -1.22 -0.56
C GLY A 42 -2.77 -2.50 -1.39
N GLY A 43 -3.63 -3.46 -1.06
CA GLY A 43 -3.66 -4.78 -1.71
C GLY A 43 -2.42 -5.64 -1.40
N GLY A 44 -2.27 -6.75 -2.13
CA GLY A 44 -1.21 -7.74 -1.87
C GLY A 44 0.21 -7.17 -1.93
N MET A 45 0.46 -6.14 -2.74
CA MET A 45 1.78 -5.54 -2.84
C MET A 45 2.24 -4.86 -1.54
N ALA A 46 1.31 -4.45 -0.67
CA ALA A 46 1.65 -3.82 0.62
C ALA A 46 2.47 -4.77 1.52
N TYR A 47 2.26 -6.08 1.42
CA TYR A 47 2.97 -7.05 2.25
C TYR A 47 4.47 -7.17 1.91
N THR A 48 4.89 -6.84 0.68
CA THR A 48 6.32 -6.69 0.36
C THR A 48 6.93 -5.48 1.09
N PHE A 49 6.19 -4.39 1.24
CA PHE A 49 6.63 -3.23 2.03
C PHE A 49 6.68 -3.53 3.53
N PHE A 50 5.67 -4.24 4.06
CA PHE A 50 5.70 -4.70 5.45
C PHE A 50 6.90 -5.60 5.73
N LYS A 51 7.20 -6.53 4.83
CA LYS A 51 8.40 -7.37 4.93
C LYS A 51 9.69 -6.54 4.93
N ALA A 52 9.75 -5.49 4.11
CA ALA A 52 10.89 -4.55 4.07
C ALA A 52 11.04 -3.71 5.36
N GLN A 53 9.96 -3.48 6.09
CA GLN A 53 9.96 -2.85 7.42
C GLN A 53 10.25 -3.83 8.56
N GLY A 54 10.31 -5.14 8.27
CA GLY A 54 10.61 -6.19 9.24
C GLY A 54 9.37 -6.81 9.91
N HIS A 55 8.16 -6.51 9.44
CA HIS A 55 6.94 -7.11 9.99
C HIS A 55 6.75 -8.57 9.55
N ALA A 56 6.09 -9.34 10.41
CA ALA A 56 5.58 -10.66 10.06
C ALA A 56 4.37 -10.54 9.13
N ILE A 57 4.36 -11.28 8.02
CA ILE A 57 3.27 -11.21 7.02
C ILE A 57 2.48 -12.52 6.89
N GLY A 58 2.76 -13.50 7.75
CA GLY A 58 2.20 -14.85 7.65
C GLY A 58 2.38 -15.46 6.25
N LYS A 59 1.28 -15.92 5.66
CA LYS A 59 1.19 -16.52 4.32
C LYS A 59 0.86 -15.50 3.21
N SER A 60 0.92 -14.20 3.51
CA SER A 60 0.55 -13.17 2.54
C SER A 60 1.49 -13.15 1.34
N LEU A 61 1.00 -12.63 0.21
CA LEU A 61 1.78 -12.56 -1.02
C LEU A 61 2.99 -11.62 -0.84
N VAL A 62 4.19 -12.09 -1.18
CA VAL A 62 5.42 -11.30 -1.11
C VAL A 62 6.29 -11.56 -2.34
N GLU A 63 6.94 -10.51 -2.81
CA GLU A 63 8.01 -10.60 -3.82
C GLU A 63 9.36 -10.45 -3.11
N GLU A 64 9.94 -11.59 -2.70
CA GLU A 64 11.20 -11.63 -1.92
C GLU A 64 12.35 -10.88 -2.63
N ASP A 65 12.40 -10.94 -3.96
CA ASP A 65 13.39 -10.25 -4.79
C ASP A 65 13.12 -8.73 -4.96
N LYS A 66 12.08 -8.20 -4.31
CA LYS A 66 11.68 -6.79 -4.35
C LYS A 66 11.66 -6.12 -2.98
N ILE A 67 12.04 -6.84 -1.92
CA ILE A 67 12.10 -6.29 -0.54
C ILE A 67 13.07 -5.11 -0.47
N GLU A 68 14.28 -5.25 -1.02
CA GLU A 68 15.26 -4.14 -1.02
C GLU A 68 14.75 -2.92 -1.80
N LEU A 69 14.07 -3.14 -2.93
CA LEU A 69 13.47 -2.06 -3.70
C LEU A 69 12.35 -1.36 -2.94
N ALA A 70 11.48 -2.12 -2.25
CA ALA A 70 10.43 -1.57 -1.40
C ALA A 70 11.02 -0.72 -0.27
N LYS A 71 12.13 -1.17 0.34
CA LYS A 71 12.87 -0.40 1.34
C LYS A 71 13.41 0.91 0.78
N GLU A 72 14.04 0.87 -0.39
CA GLU A 72 14.51 2.09 -1.07
C GLU A 72 13.36 3.07 -1.35
N TYR A 73 12.18 2.58 -1.71
CA TYR A 73 11.01 3.44 -1.93
C TYR A 73 10.51 4.09 -0.65
N LEU A 74 10.48 3.37 0.47
CA LEU A 74 10.12 3.94 1.76
C LEU A 74 11.08 5.06 2.14
N GLU A 75 12.39 4.84 1.97
CA GLU A 75 13.43 5.85 2.22
C GLU A 75 13.29 7.06 1.28
N LYS A 76 13.20 6.84 -0.04
CA LYS A 76 13.03 7.91 -1.05
C LYS A 76 11.74 8.69 -0.88
N SER A 77 10.69 8.06 -0.34
CA SER A 77 9.42 8.74 -0.11
C SER A 77 9.47 9.80 0.98
N ASN A 78 10.44 9.71 1.90
CA ASN A 78 10.55 10.61 3.05
C ASN A 78 9.20 10.79 3.79
N GLY A 79 8.48 9.68 4.02
CA GLY A 79 7.19 9.67 4.71
C GLY A 79 5.96 9.99 3.84
N LYS A 80 6.12 10.12 2.52
CA LYS A 80 4.98 10.29 1.60
C LYS A 80 4.18 9.00 1.39
N ILE A 81 4.82 7.83 1.49
CA ILE A 81 4.13 6.55 1.34
C ILE A 81 3.35 6.24 2.62
N ILE A 82 2.06 5.98 2.47
CA ILE A 82 1.13 5.59 3.54
C ILE A 82 0.71 4.14 3.29
N LEU A 83 1.07 3.26 4.21
CA LEU A 83 0.73 1.84 4.17
C LEU A 83 -0.51 1.55 5.03
N PRO A 84 -1.16 0.38 4.88
CA PRO A 84 -2.19 -0.06 5.81
C PRO A 84 -1.60 -0.22 7.23
N VAL A 85 -2.45 -0.12 8.25
CA VAL A 85 -2.09 -0.31 9.67
C VAL A 85 -2.80 -1.52 10.30
N ASP A 86 -3.70 -2.14 9.55
CA ASP A 86 -4.37 -3.39 9.86
C ASP A 86 -4.81 -4.09 8.57
N SER A 87 -5.02 -5.40 8.65
CA SER A 87 -5.43 -6.25 7.53
C SER A 87 -6.65 -7.08 7.90
N ALA A 88 -7.53 -7.28 6.92
CA ALA A 88 -8.54 -8.31 6.94
C ALA A 88 -7.91 -9.61 6.43
N CYS A 89 -7.89 -10.62 7.29
CA CYS A 89 -7.12 -11.84 7.09
C CYS A 89 -8.00 -13.10 7.09
N ALA A 90 -7.49 -14.17 6.48
CA ALA A 90 -8.06 -15.50 6.53
C ALA A 90 -6.94 -16.56 6.51
N PRO A 91 -7.20 -17.80 6.97
CA PRO A 91 -6.22 -18.88 6.87
C PRO A 91 -6.03 -19.40 5.44
N GLU A 92 -7.02 -19.17 4.56
CA GLU A 92 -7.07 -19.61 3.16
C GLU A 92 -7.73 -18.54 2.28
N PHE A 93 -7.39 -18.53 0.99
CA PHE A 93 -8.00 -17.66 -0.02
C PHE A 93 -9.42 -18.15 -0.36
N LYS A 94 -10.40 -17.82 0.48
CA LYS A 94 -11.81 -18.18 0.36
C LYS A 94 -12.70 -17.07 0.89
N ASP A 95 -13.96 -17.06 0.46
CA ASP A 95 -14.98 -16.19 1.01
C ASP A 95 -15.38 -16.67 2.41
N VAL A 96 -14.78 -16.07 3.44
CA VAL A 96 -14.98 -16.39 4.85
C VAL A 96 -15.02 -15.10 5.66
N LYS A 97 -15.55 -15.18 6.89
CA LYS A 97 -15.50 -14.06 7.82
C LYS A 97 -14.05 -13.70 8.12
N ALA A 98 -13.70 -12.43 7.87
CA ALA A 98 -12.36 -11.92 8.12
C ALA A 98 -11.98 -11.94 9.61
N ILE A 99 -10.72 -12.23 9.86
CA ILE A 99 -10.03 -12.00 11.13
C ILE A 99 -9.21 -10.72 10.95
N PHE A 100 -9.35 -9.75 11.83
CA PHE A 100 -8.61 -8.49 11.70
C PHE A 100 -7.35 -8.54 12.55
N GLU A 101 -6.21 -8.29 11.92
CA GLU A 101 -4.89 -8.26 12.54
C GLU A 101 -4.18 -6.93 12.22
N GLY A 102 -3.17 -6.57 13.01
CA GLY A 102 -2.35 -5.38 12.77
C GLY A 102 -1.37 -5.54 11.61
N GLU A 103 -0.23 -4.84 11.69
CA GLU A 103 0.87 -4.94 10.71
C GLU A 103 1.60 -6.29 10.79
N ASP A 104 1.72 -6.87 12.00
CA ASP A 104 2.30 -8.18 12.23
C ASP A 104 1.22 -9.27 12.20
N LEU A 105 1.25 -10.08 11.14
CA LEU A 105 0.30 -11.16 10.91
C LEU A 105 0.81 -12.49 11.48
N PRO A 106 -0.06 -13.30 12.11
CA PRO A 106 0.24 -14.67 12.50
C PRO A 106 0.63 -15.57 11.32
N ASP A 107 1.53 -16.53 11.55
CA ASP A 107 2.06 -17.48 10.53
C ASP A 107 0.99 -18.29 9.78
N ASN A 108 -0.18 -18.49 10.39
CA ASN A 108 -1.26 -19.27 9.80
C ASN A 108 -2.21 -18.46 8.92
N LEU A 109 -2.14 -17.13 8.96
CA LEU A 109 -3.04 -16.21 8.26
C LEU A 109 -2.37 -15.56 7.05
N MET A 110 -3.20 -15.11 6.10
CA MET A 110 -2.81 -14.21 5.01
C MET A 110 -3.74 -13.01 5.00
N GLY A 111 -3.18 -11.84 4.74
CA GLY A 111 -3.94 -10.62 4.52
C GLY A 111 -4.51 -10.58 3.11
N LEU A 112 -5.80 -10.29 3.01
CA LEU A 112 -6.58 -10.35 1.78
C LEU A 112 -7.26 -9.02 1.44
N ASP A 113 -7.42 -8.14 2.42
CA ASP A 113 -7.89 -6.78 2.26
C ASP A 113 -7.34 -5.90 3.39
N ILE A 114 -7.50 -4.59 3.26
CA ILE A 114 -7.17 -3.64 4.33
C ILE A 114 -8.20 -3.73 5.47
N GLY A 115 -7.76 -3.53 6.71
CA GLY A 115 -8.65 -3.52 7.86
C GLY A 115 -9.37 -2.16 8.05
N PRO A 116 -10.31 -2.10 9.01
CA PRO A 116 -11.10 -0.90 9.27
C PRO A 116 -10.27 0.32 9.70
N LYS A 117 -9.15 0.13 10.43
CA LYS A 117 -8.30 1.26 10.84
C LYS A 117 -7.54 1.85 9.65
N SER A 118 -7.14 1.00 8.71
CA SER A 118 -6.52 1.41 7.45
C SER A 118 -7.50 2.18 6.58
N ILE A 119 -8.76 1.75 6.52
CA ILE A 119 -9.82 2.49 5.84
C ILE A 119 -9.96 3.90 6.44
N GLU A 120 -10.01 4.01 7.76
CA GLU A 120 -10.11 5.31 8.44
C GLU A 120 -8.87 6.20 8.18
N LEU A 121 -7.66 5.63 8.27
CA LEU A 121 -6.42 6.32 7.94
C LEU A 121 -6.39 6.84 6.50
N PHE A 122 -6.84 6.02 5.54
CA PHE A 122 -6.86 6.39 4.13
C PHE A 122 -7.91 7.46 3.86
N GLN A 123 -9.08 7.37 4.49
CA GLN A 123 -10.10 8.41 4.43
C GLN A 123 -9.58 9.74 4.96
N GLU A 124 -8.89 9.74 6.11
CA GLU A 124 -8.25 10.93 6.67
C GLU A 124 -7.18 11.48 5.74
N THR A 125 -6.36 10.61 5.16
CA THR A 125 -5.31 10.97 4.22
C THR A 125 -5.85 11.67 2.97
N LEU A 126 -7.05 11.29 2.52
CA LEU A 126 -7.73 11.84 1.35
C LEU A 126 -8.48 13.15 1.63
N LYS A 127 -8.72 13.53 2.89
CA LYS A 127 -9.42 14.77 3.22
C LYS A 127 -8.65 15.98 2.68
N GLY A 128 -9.34 16.81 1.90
CA GLY A 128 -8.77 18.03 1.34
C GLY A 128 -7.91 17.82 0.08
N ALA A 129 -7.72 16.59 -0.40
CA ALA A 129 -7.07 16.33 -1.68
C ALA A 129 -7.79 17.06 -2.81
N LYS A 130 -7.02 17.74 -3.67
CA LYS A 130 -7.53 18.41 -4.88
C LYS A 130 -7.46 17.50 -6.10
N THR A 131 -6.47 16.61 -6.12
CA THR A 131 -6.33 15.56 -7.13
C THR A 131 -6.20 14.21 -6.45
N VAL A 132 -6.92 13.20 -6.98
CA VAL A 132 -6.76 11.79 -6.59
C VAL A 132 -6.58 10.96 -7.86
N ALA A 133 -5.57 10.09 -7.89
CA ALA A 133 -5.25 9.23 -9.04
C ALA A 133 -4.87 7.81 -8.63
#